data_AF-A0A1I0RY54-F1
#
_entry.id   AF-A0A1I0RY54-F1
#
_cell.length_a   1.000
_cell.length_b   1.000
_cell.length_c   1.000
_cell.angle_alpha   90.00
_cell.angle_beta   90.00
_cell.angle_gamma   90.00
#
_symmetry.space_group_name_H-M   'P 1'
#
loop_
_entity.id
_entity.type
_entity.pdbx_description
1 polymer ?
#
loop_
_entity_poly.entity_id
_entity_poly.type
_entity_poly.pdbx_seq_one_letter_code
_entity_poly.pdbx_strand_id
1 'polypeptide(L)'
;MEKAEKTLIACEKVIEGIEDCTITTTSALLQCLKIARLLNDANAIIWLQYEYGGYPRLDSGSIPTEAWSMGYKNGRGYVDNGEKYIFTELASELEEKNAAQQKAVGNYTTNGASVSGDYALLAMDRLTKDVSNATNIMVKSISNTQKHLSVLTGRYYEYALKKQIELSFGNVATSIFSEYRESVDNAFSELSKEALIKLQAIEGKLSSGNSEMYSQALTTCRRLFECTATELFLKHFPNHEQKTYKTKSGKEIDISGDHYKNKLSAVIEKLEDKSTSKSLVGSNIVYLLDWIDNLNDLQCKGVHSEVTKSDAERCILQTYMCLGDIMTMQ
;
A
#
# COMPACT_ATOMS: atom_id res chain seq x y z
N MET A 1 -0.09 11.74 -15.81
CA MET A 1 -0.56 11.50 -14.43
C MET A 1 -1.11 10.11 -14.30
N GLU A 2 -0.29 9.25 -13.73
CA GLU A 2 -0.59 7.85 -13.43
C GLU A 2 -1.76 7.74 -12.43
N LYS A 3 -2.49 6.62 -12.44
CA LYS A 3 -3.66 6.41 -11.56
C LYS A 3 -3.28 6.52 -10.07
N ALA A 4 -2.07 6.09 -9.73
CA ALA A 4 -1.51 6.15 -8.38
C ALA A 4 -1.28 7.59 -7.91
N GLU A 5 -0.62 8.41 -8.72
CA GLU A 5 -0.36 9.83 -8.44
C GLU A 5 -1.66 10.63 -8.21
N LYS A 6 -2.67 10.42 -9.06
CA LYS A 6 -4.01 11.01 -8.88
C LYS A 6 -4.68 10.61 -7.56
N THR A 7 -4.38 9.41 -7.08
CA THR A 7 -4.96 8.88 -5.84
C THR A 7 -4.26 9.48 -4.63
N LEU A 8 -2.94 9.61 -4.65
CA LEU A 8 -2.16 10.27 -3.61
C LEU A 8 -2.59 11.72 -3.40
N ILE A 9 -2.69 12.50 -4.50
CA ILE A 9 -3.17 13.88 -4.45
C ILE A 9 -4.59 13.96 -3.84
N ALA A 10 -5.45 12.98 -4.12
CA ALA A 10 -6.78 12.94 -3.53
C ALA A 10 -6.77 12.59 -2.04
N CYS A 11 -5.84 11.73 -1.59
CA CYS A 11 -5.65 11.42 -0.17
C CYS A 11 -5.13 12.64 0.59
N GLU A 12 -4.09 13.31 0.07
CA GLU A 12 -3.53 14.54 0.65
C GLU A 12 -4.61 15.62 0.83
N LYS A 13 -5.45 15.84 -0.19
CA LYS A 13 -6.58 16.77 -0.09
C LYS A 13 -7.56 16.46 1.04
N VAL A 14 -7.76 15.18 1.39
CA VAL A 14 -8.62 14.81 2.51
C VAL A 14 -7.89 15.02 3.84
N ILE A 15 -6.64 14.58 3.93
CA ILE A 15 -5.84 14.59 5.16
C ILE A 15 -5.54 16.03 5.57
N GLU A 16 -4.83 16.77 4.71
CA GLU A 16 -4.49 18.19 4.94
C GLU A 16 -5.76 19.02 5.06
N GLY A 17 -6.77 18.71 4.23
CA GLY A 17 -8.05 19.41 4.26
C GLY A 17 -8.76 19.32 5.60
N ILE A 18 -8.70 18.16 6.26
CA ILE A 18 -9.29 17.93 7.58
C ILE A 18 -8.39 18.52 8.69
N GLU A 19 -7.08 18.34 8.61
CA GLU A 19 -6.11 18.85 9.59
C GLU A 19 -6.14 20.38 9.67
N ASP A 20 -6.17 21.04 8.51
CA ASP A 20 -6.24 22.50 8.40
C ASP A 20 -7.68 23.04 8.55
N CYS A 21 -8.67 22.16 8.72
CA CYS A 21 -10.09 22.51 8.79
C CYS A 21 -10.59 23.30 7.56
N THR A 22 -10.04 23.03 6.37
CA THR A 22 -10.36 23.76 5.13
C THR A 22 -11.43 23.08 4.29
N ILE A 23 -11.74 21.80 4.54
CA ILE A 23 -12.80 21.06 3.84
C ILE A 23 -13.96 20.68 4.75
N THR A 24 -15.15 20.58 4.16
CA THR A 24 -16.34 20.05 4.83
C THR A 24 -16.32 18.52 4.90
N THR A 25 -17.09 17.94 5.82
CA THR A 25 -17.27 16.49 5.95
C THR A 25 -17.86 15.90 4.68
N THR A 26 -18.80 16.61 4.04
CA THR A 26 -19.33 16.25 2.72
C THR A 26 -18.26 16.28 1.63
N SER A 27 -17.37 17.27 1.63
CA SER A 27 -16.27 17.33 0.65
C SER A 27 -15.26 16.20 0.86
N ALA A 28 -14.93 15.89 2.12
CA ALA A 28 -14.07 14.76 2.48
C ALA A 28 -14.66 13.43 2.00
N LEU A 29 -15.97 13.21 2.20
CA LEU A 29 -16.71 12.05 1.69
C LEU A 29 -16.55 11.91 0.16
N LEU A 30 -16.77 12.99 -0.60
CA LEU A 30 -16.67 12.94 -2.05
C LEU A 30 -15.25 12.64 -2.56
N GLN A 31 -14.23 13.19 -1.89
CA GLN A 31 -12.84 12.84 -2.18
C GLN A 31 -12.54 11.37 -1.83
N CYS A 32 -13.04 10.85 -0.71
CA CYS A 32 -12.93 9.43 -0.38
C CYS A 32 -13.59 8.54 -1.44
N LEU A 33 -14.76 8.93 -1.96
CA LEU A 33 -15.43 8.20 -3.03
C LEU A 33 -14.64 8.27 -4.34
N LYS A 34 -13.93 9.37 -4.60
CA LYS A 34 -12.99 9.46 -5.72
C LYS A 34 -11.79 8.52 -5.52
N ILE A 35 -11.20 8.47 -4.33
CA ILE A 35 -10.11 7.53 -3.99
C ILE A 35 -10.55 6.08 -4.21
N ALA A 36 -11.72 5.70 -3.68
CA ALA A 36 -12.27 4.36 -3.83
C ALA A 36 -12.45 3.95 -5.30
N ARG A 37 -12.96 4.87 -6.14
CA ARG A 37 -13.09 4.66 -7.60
C ARG A 37 -11.74 4.53 -8.30
N LEU A 38 -10.75 5.33 -7.92
CA LEU A 38 -9.40 5.23 -8.50
C LEU A 38 -8.70 3.92 -8.08
N LEU A 39 -9.00 3.38 -6.91
CA LEU A 39 -8.44 2.11 -6.45
C LEU A 39 -9.27 0.88 -6.83
N ASN A 40 -10.46 1.08 -7.45
CA ASN A 40 -11.45 0.01 -7.67
C ASN A 40 -11.82 -0.74 -6.37
N ASP A 41 -11.84 -0.05 -5.22
CA ASP A 41 -12.21 -0.64 -3.93
C ASP A 41 -13.75 -0.76 -3.85
N ALA A 42 -14.28 -1.89 -4.33
CA ALA A 42 -15.72 -2.11 -4.47
C ALA A 42 -16.48 -1.95 -3.14
N ASN A 43 -15.91 -2.44 -2.03
CA ASN A 43 -16.52 -2.33 -0.71
C ASN A 43 -16.59 -0.87 -0.25
N ALA A 44 -15.50 -0.12 -0.43
CA ALA A 44 -15.48 1.31 -0.09
C ALA A 44 -16.41 2.12 -1.01
N ILE A 45 -16.52 1.78 -2.29
CA ILE A 45 -17.46 2.43 -3.22
C ILE A 45 -18.90 2.26 -2.72
N ILE A 46 -19.32 1.04 -2.38
CA ILE A 46 -20.68 0.77 -1.89
C ILE A 46 -20.94 1.53 -0.60
N TRP A 47 -20.01 1.46 0.36
CA TRP A 47 -20.12 2.19 1.61
C TRP A 47 -20.29 3.70 1.38
N LEU A 48 -19.38 4.33 0.63
CA LEU A 48 -19.38 5.77 0.40
C LEU A 48 -20.57 6.23 -0.47
N GLN A 49 -21.14 5.33 -1.27
CA GLN A 49 -22.42 5.59 -1.95
C GLN A 49 -23.59 5.63 -0.96
N TYR A 50 -23.63 4.78 0.06
CA TYR A 50 -24.63 4.89 1.12
C TYR A 50 -24.46 6.16 1.95
N GLU A 51 -23.22 6.56 2.21
CA GLU A 51 -22.91 7.82 2.91
C GLU A 51 -23.34 9.06 2.13
N TYR A 52 -23.31 9.00 0.80
CA TYR A 52 -23.68 10.12 -0.07
C TYR A 52 -25.17 10.12 -0.45
N GLY A 53 -25.71 8.97 -0.83
CA GLY A 53 -27.06 8.81 -1.36
C GLY A 53 -28.09 8.27 -0.36
N GLY A 54 -27.66 7.93 0.85
CA GLY A 54 -28.50 7.34 1.88
C GLY A 54 -28.49 5.81 1.90
N TYR A 55 -28.83 5.26 3.06
CA TYR A 55 -28.90 3.82 3.28
C TYR A 55 -30.17 3.23 2.66
N PRO A 56 -30.08 2.11 1.93
CA PRO A 56 -31.23 1.49 1.29
C PRO A 56 -32.27 1.04 2.31
N ARG A 57 -33.53 1.02 1.88
CA ARG A 57 -34.68 0.61 2.70
C ARG A 57 -35.41 -0.53 2.01
N LEU A 58 -35.78 -1.55 2.79
CA LEU A 58 -36.71 -2.60 2.38
C LEU A 58 -38.14 -2.03 2.33
N ASP A 59 -39.06 -2.77 1.74
CA ASP A 59 -40.50 -2.41 1.72
C ASP A 59 -41.08 -2.25 3.14
N SER A 60 -40.48 -2.91 4.13
CA SER A 60 -40.80 -2.76 5.56
C SER A 60 -40.26 -1.47 6.20
N GLY A 61 -39.54 -0.62 5.45
CA GLY A 61 -38.85 0.57 5.96
C GLY A 61 -37.55 0.29 6.74
N SER A 62 -37.19 -0.99 6.93
CA SER A 62 -35.96 -1.40 7.61
C SER A 62 -34.74 -1.34 6.68
N ILE A 63 -33.56 -1.12 7.23
CA ILE A 63 -32.30 -1.16 6.47
C ILE A 63 -31.88 -2.63 6.33
N PRO A 64 -31.49 -3.11 5.13
CA PRO A 64 -30.92 -4.44 4.96
C PRO A 64 -29.73 -4.68 5.91
N THR A 65 -29.63 -5.89 6.45
CA THR A 65 -28.61 -6.26 7.47
C THR A 65 -27.17 -5.94 7.02
N GLU A 66 -26.87 -6.15 5.73
CA GLU A 66 -25.55 -5.85 5.17
C GLU A 66 -25.23 -4.35 5.20
N ALA A 67 -26.16 -3.52 4.73
CA ALA A 67 -26.02 -2.07 4.76
C ALA A 67 -25.96 -1.54 6.21
N TRP A 68 -26.77 -2.11 7.12
CA TRP A 68 -26.73 -1.75 8.53
C TRP A 68 -25.37 -2.07 9.16
N SER A 69 -24.85 -3.28 8.93
CA SER A 69 -23.54 -3.71 9.42
C SER A 69 -22.42 -2.85 8.84
N MET A 70 -22.52 -2.46 7.56
CA MET A 70 -21.57 -1.56 6.91
C MET A 70 -21.55 -0.19 7.60
N GLY A 71 -22.71 0.42 7.82
CA GLY A 71 -22.81 1.70 8.51
C GLY A 71 -22.30 1.63 9.95
N TYR A 72 -22.67 0.58 10.69
CA TYR A 72 -22.21 0.39 12.07
C TYR A 72 -20.67 0.30 12.14
N LYS A 73 -20.06 -0.50 11.26
CA LYS A 73 -18.59 -0.63 11.17
C LYS A 73 -17.92 0.66 10.74
N ASN A 74 -18.58 1.50 9.94
CA ASN A 74 -18.00 2.74 9.41
C ASN A 74 -18.39 4.00 10.19
N GLY A 75 -18.55 3.86 11.51
CA GLY A 75 -18.67 5.00 12.43
C GLY A 75 -20.10 5.50 12.67
N ARG A 76 -21.12 4.90 12.05
CA ARG A 76 -22.52 5.27 12.35
C ARG A 76 -23.08 4.59 13.59
N GLY A 77 -22.40 3.57 14.10
CA GLY A 77 -22.84 2.76 15.23
C GLY A 77 -22.79 3.47 16.57
N TYR A 78 -23.87 3.35 17.34
CA TYR A 78 -23.92 3.72 18.76
C TYR A 78 -24.74 2.72 19.57
N VAL A 79 -24.55 2.71 20.88
CA VAL A 79 -25.31 1.87 21.81
C VAL A 79 -26.18 2.78 22.66
N ASP A 80 -27.47 2.49 22.72
CA ASP A 80 -28.42 3.14 23.61
C ASP A 80 -29.25 2.07 24.32
N ASN A 81 -29.39 2.18 25.65
CA ASN A 81 -30.09 1.19 26.50
C ASN A 81 -29.73 -0.29 26.25
N GLY A 82 -28.48 -0.57 25.87
CA GLY A 82 -28.00 -1.93 25.59
C GLY A 82 -28.29 -2.45 24.18
N GLU A 83 -29.04 -1.68 23.38
CA GLU A 83 -29.31 -1.98 21.97
C GLU A 83 -28.37 -1.20 21.03
N LYS A 84 -28.08 -1.79 19.87
CA LYS A 84 -27.20 -1.19 18.85
C LYS A 84 -28.04 -0.47 17.81
N TYR A 85 -27.67 0.77 17.53
CA TYR A 85 -28.33 1.60 16.53
C TYR A 85 -27.30 2.19 15.56
N ILE A 86 -27.80 2.69 14.43
CA ILE A 86 -27.04 3.53 13.52
C ILE A 86 -27.81 4.83 13.26
N PHE A 87 -27.10 5.95 13.13
CA PHE A 87 -27.69 7.17 12.62
C PHE A 87 -27.56 7.21 11.09
N THR A 88 -28.59 7.66 10.38
CA THR A 88 -28.64 7.62 8.91
C THR A 88 -28.67 9.01 8.26
N GLU A 89 -28.67 10.08 9.05
CA GLU A 89 -28.57 11.45 8.54
C GLU A 89 -27.28 11.60 7.70
N LEU A 90 -27.40 12.24 6.54
CA LEU A 90 -26.29 12.47 5.63
C LEU A 90 -25.34 13.54 6.18
N ALA A 91 -24.07 13.51 5.76
CA ALA A 91 -23.10 14.53 6.16
C ALA A 91 -23.58 15.94 5.80
N SER A 92 -24.17 16.12 4.62
CA SER A 92 -24.72 17.39 4.16
C SER A 92 -25.91 17.86 5.00
N GLU A 93 -26.80 16.93 5.38
CA GLU A 93 -27.96 17.23 6.23
C GLU A 93 -27.50 17.65 7.63
N LEU A 94 -26.51 16.96 8.19
CA LEU A 94 -25.93 17.30 9.49
C LEU A 94 -25.21 18.66 9.45
N GLU A 95 -24.47 18.96 8.39
CA GLU A 95 -23.81 20.26 8.19
C GLU A 95 -24.83 21.40 8.11
N GLU A 96 -25.87 21.24 7.29
CA GLU A 96 -26.94 22.24 7.14
C GLU A 96 -27.72 22.42 8.45
N LYS A 97 -28.08 21.32 9.12
CA LYS A 97 -28.76 21.32 10.42
C LYS A 97 -27.90 22.04 11.47
N ASN A 98 -26.60 21.76 11.53
CA ASN A 98 -25.71 22.42 12.48
C ASN A 98 -25.63 23.93 12.21
N ALA A 99 -25.48 24.35 10.96
CA ALA A 99 -25.44 25.76 10.59
C ALA A 99 -26.75 26.49 10.93
N ALA A 100 -27.89 25.87 10.63
CA ALA A 100 -29.21 26.41 10.94
C ALA A 100 -29.42 26.54 12.46
N GLN A 101 -29.04 25.52 13.24
CA GLN A 101 -29.18 25.51 14.69
C GLN A 101 -28.27 26.55 15.36
N GLN A 102 -27.02 26.68 14.91
CA GLN A 102 -26.10 27.71 15.41
C GLN A 102 -26.61 29.12 15.14
N LYS A 103 -27.23 29.36 13.98
CA LYS A 103 -27.86 30.66 13.68
C LYS A 103 -29.11 30.91 14.54
N ALA A 104 -29.91 29.88 14.78
CA ALA A 104 -31.14 29.99 15.54
C ALA A 104 -30.89 30.21 17.04
N VAL A 105 -29.84 29.62 17.63
CA VAL A 105 -29.60 29.67 19.09
C VAL A 105 -29.41 31.11 19.59
N GLY A 106 -28.81 31.98 18.77
CA GLY A 106 -28.64 33.40 19.10
C GLY A 106 -29.96 34.21 19.11
N ASN A 107 -31.03 33.69 18.52
CA ASN A 107 -32.33 34.36 18.45
C ASN A 107 -33.23 34.06 19.67
N TYR A 108 -32.93 33.02 20.46
CA TYR A 108 -33.67 32.68 21.66
C TYR A 108 -33.17 33.52 22.84
N THR A 109 -33.76 34.71 23.00
CA THR A 109 -33.39 35.66 24.05
C THR A 109 -34.61 36.32 24.66
N THR A 110 -34.51 36.68 25.95
CA THR A 110 -35.46 37.57 26.63
C THR A 110 -35.10 39.04 26.45
N ASN A 111 -33.95 39.35 25.83
CA ASN A 111 -33.50 40.71 25.62
C ASN A 111 -34.47 41.48 24.71
N GLY A 112 -34.90 42.65 25.15
CA GLY A 112 -35.86 43.48 24.41
C GLY A 112 -37.33 43.12 24.65
N ALA A 113 -37.63 42.05 25.39
CA ALA A 113 -38.99 41.78 25.82
C ALA A 113 -39.39 42.76 26.94
N SER A 114 -40.52 43.45 26.78
CA SER A 114 -41.12 44.29 27.81
C SER A 114 -42.57 43.87 27.99
N VAL A 115 -42.97 43.57 29.23
CA VAL A 115 -44.34 43.19 29.56
C VAL A 115 -44.82 44.01 30.75
N SER A 116 -46.11 44.32 30.79
CA SER A 116 -46.75 45.14 31.82
C SER A 116 -48.12 44.58 32.19
N GLY A 117 -48.70 45.09 33.29
CA GLY A 117 -49.99 44.63 33.84
C GLY A 117 -49.86 43.55 34.93
N ASP A 118 -50.99 43.14 35.49
CA ASP A 118 -51.07 42.29 36.69
C ASP A 118 -50.41 40.91 36.53
N TYR A 119 -50.28 40.43 35.28
CA TYR A 119 -49.65 39.15 34.94
C TYR A 119 -48.20 39.27 34.44
N ALA A 120 -47.61 40.46 34.48
CA ALA A 120 -46.27 40.73 33.92
C ALA A 120 -45.19 39.77 34.47
N LEU A 121 -45.17 39.55 35.78
CA LEU A 121 -44.21 38.65 36.43
C LEU A 121 -44.38 37.19 35.95
N LEU A 122 -45.63 36.72 35.84
CA LEU A 122 -45.94 35.37 35.39
C LEU A 122 -45.62 35.17 33.90
N ALA A 123 -45.88 36.18 33.07
CA ALA A 123 -45.56 36.16 31.65
C ALA A 123 -44.03 36.12 31.42
N MET A 124 -43.26 36.93 32.15
CA MET A 124 -41.80 36.88 32.08
C MET A 124 -41.24 35.55 32.59
N ASP A 125 -41.72 35.04 33.73
CA ASP A 125 -41.24 33.74 34.25
C ASP A 125 -41.47 32.60 33.24
N ARG A 126 -42.64 32.56 32.59
CA ARG A 126 -42.93 31.59 31.53
C ARG A 126 -42.03 31.78 30.31
N LEU A 127 -41.88 33.01 29.82
CA LEU A 127 -41.00 33.31 28.69
C LEU A 127 -39.54 32.91 28.99
N THR A 128 -39.02 33.24 30.17
CA THR A 128 -37.67 32.86 30.57
C THR A 128 -37.49 31.35 30.64
N LYS A 129 -38.47 30.62 31.20
CA LYS A 129 -38.45 29.15 31.23
C LYS A 129 -38.48 28.55 29.82
N ASP A 130 -39.35 29.05 28.95
CA ASP A 130 -39.48 28.54 27.57
C ASP A 130 -38.20 28.81 26.76
N VAL A 131 -37.64 30.02 26.87
CA VAL A 131 -36.36 30.38 26.26
C VAL A 131 -35.24 29.49 26.79
N SER A 132 -35.13 29.30 28.10
CA SER A 132 -34.10 28.43 28.71
C SER A 132 -34.23 26.98 28.23
N ASN A 133 -35.45 26.43 28.21
CA ASN A 133 -35.72 25.08 27.75
C ASN A 133 -35.39 24.90 26.26
N ALA A 134 -35.85 25.82 25.40
CA ALA A 134 -35.58 25.79 23.97
C ALA A 134 -34.08 25.89 23.67
N THR A 135 -33.37 26.80 24.36
CA THR A 135 -31.92 26.95 24.22
C THR A 135 -31.18 25.69 24.65
N ASN A 136 -31.53 25.09 25.79
CA ASN A 136 -30.89 23.85 26.26
C ASN A 136 -31.10 22.68 25.29
N ILE A 137 -32.31 22.51 24.75
CA ILE A 137 -32.60 21.50 23.73
C ILE A 137 -31.76 21.74 22.47
N MET A 138 -31.68 22.99 22.02
CA MET A 138 -30.93 23.35 20.83
C MET A 138 -29.43 23.14 21.00
N VAL A 139 -28.83 23.56 22.13
CA VAL A 139 -27.42 23.34 22.44
C VAL A 139 -27.10 21.84 22.46
N LYS A 140 -27.95 21.02 23.12
CA LYS A 140 -27.79 19.57 23.12
C LYS A 140 -27.85 18.98 21.70
N SER A 141 -28.76 19.49 20.86
CA SER A 141 -28.85 19.05 19.46
C SER A 141 -27.61 19.46 18.66
N ILE A 142 -27.08 20.68 18.83
CA ILE A 142 -25.85 21.15 18.18
C ILE A 142 -24.70 20.23 18.55
N SER A 143 -24.50 19.96 19.85
CA SER A 143 -23.44 19.06 20.31
C SER A 143 -23.57 17.65 19.72
N ASN A 144 -24.78 17.11 19.61
CA ASN A 144 -24.98 15.79 19.02
C ASN A 144 -24.70 15.77 17.50
N THR A 145 -25.16 16.79 16.77
CA THR A 145 -24.89 16.94 15.33
C THR A 145 -23.40 17.07 15.08
N GLN A 146 -22.70 17.91 15.86
CA GLN A 146 -21.25 18.05 15.78
C GLN A 146 -20.52 16.74 16.09
N LYS A 147 -20.97 15.98 17.10
CA LYS A 147 -20.42 14.66 17.41
C LYS A 147 -20.54 13.70 16.23
N HIS A 148 -21.73 13.62 15.59
CA HIS A 148 -21.91 12.78 14.41
C HIS A 148 -21.00 13.21 13.27
N LEU A 149 -20.89 14.52 12.99
CA LEU A 149 -19.98 15.04 11.98
C LEU A 149 -18.53 14.65 12.28
N SER A 150 -18.03 14.89 13.50
CA SER A 150 -16.66 14.54 13.88
C SER A 150 -16.36 13.05 13.73
N VAL A 151 -17.32 12.18 14.04
CA VAL A 151 -17.14 10.73 13.83
C VAL A 151 -17.03 10.41 12.34
N LEU A 152 -17.91 10.97 11.49
CA LEU A 152 -17.83 10.78 10.04
C LEU A 152 -16.51 11.33 9.46
N THR A 153 -16.11 12.55 9.85
CA THR A 153 -14.84 13.17 9.46
C THR A 153 -13.66 12.26 9.83
N GLY A 154 -13.63 11.74 11.06
CA GLY A 154 -12.59 10.82 11.51
C GLY A 154 -12.52 9.55 10.66
N ARG A 155 -13.65 8.95 10.26
CA ARG A 155 -13.67 7.76 9.41
C ARG A 155 -13.19 8.03 7.98
N TYR A 156 -13.52 9.19 7.42
CA TYR A 156 -13.01 9.59 6.10
C TYR A 156 -11.51 9.86 6.14
N TYR A 157 -11.03 10.52 7.19
CA TYR A 157 -9.61 10.71 7.45
C TYR A 157 -8.86 9.37 7.54
N GLU A 158 -9.33 8.46 8.40
CA GLU A 158 -8.72 7.13 8.58
C GLU A 158 -8.67 6.33 7.27
N TYR A 159 -9.73 6.39 6.46
CA TYR A 159 -9.76 5.74 5.16
C TYR A 159 -8.71 6.33 4.20
N ALA A 160 -8.65 7.66 4.06
CA ALA A 160 -7.69 8.33 3.20
C ALA A 160 -6.24 8.08 3.65
N LEU A 161 -5.96 8.16 4.95
CA LEU A 161 -4.65 7.90 5.53
C LEU A 161 -4.20 6.46 5.27
N LYS A 162 -5.08 5.48 5.49
CA LYS A 162 -4.78 4.07 5.20
C LYS A 162 -4.39 3.88 3.73
N LYS A 163 -5.17 4.45 2.80
CA LYS A 163 -4.88 4.33 1.36
C LYS A 163 -3.60 5.06 0.96
N GLN A 164 -3.31 6.22 1.56
CA GLN A 164 -2.05 6.92 1.34
C GLN A 164 -0.87 6.06 1.78
N ILE A 165 -0.91 5.47 2.99
CA ILE A 165 0.16 4.61 3.49
C ILE A 165 0.36 3.39 2.58
N GLU A 166 -0.72 2.71 2.18
CA GLU A 166 -0.68 1.56 1.27
C GLU A 166 0.02 1.92 -0.06
N LEU A 167 -0.28 3.10 -0.63
CA LEU A 167 0.31 3.57 -1.89
C LEU A 167 1.76 4.06 -1.72
N SER A 168 2.04 4.83 -0.68
CA SER A 168 3.38 5.35 -0.39
C SER A 168 4.36 4.21 -0.15
N PHE A 169 3.97 3.16 0.58
CA PHE A 169 4.82 2.00 0.80
C PHE A 169 5.09 1.23 -0.50
N GLY A 170 4.05 1.04 -1.33
CA GLY A 170 4.21 0.42 -2.65
C GLY A 170 5.18 1.19 -3.56
N ASN A 171 5.10 2.52 -3.54
CA ASN A 171 6.00 3.39 -4.30
C ASN A 171 7.44 3.32 -3.79
N VAL A 172 7.65 3.31 -2.46
CA VAL A 172 8.99 3.20 -1.88
C VAL A 172 9.65 1.87 -2.24
N ALA A 173 8.93 0.74 -2.09
CA ALA A 173 9.46 -0.57 -2.47
C ALA A 173 9.79 -0.65 -3.97
N THR A 174 8.92 -0.06 -4.82
CA THR A 174 9.15 0.00 -6.27
C THR A 174 10.37 0.87 -6.59
N SER A 175 10.51 2.05 -5.96
CA SER A 175 11.67 2.95 -6.16
C SER A 175 12.97 2.27 -5.74
N ILE A 176 13.02 1.66 -4.56
CA ILE A 176 14.21 0.94 -4.07
C ILE A 176 14.61 -0.15 -5.07
N PHE A 177 13.65 -0.95 -5.56
CA PHE A 177 13.95 -1.99 -6.53
C PHE A 177 14.39 -1.40 -7.89
N SER A 178 13.74 -0.34 -8.37
CA SER A 178 14.09 0.34 -9.62
C SER A 178 15.49 0.96 -9.56
N GLU A 179 15.82 1.68 -8.49
CA GLU A 179 17.14 2.28 -8.26
C GLU A 179 18.22 1.20 -8.14
N TYR A 180 17.96 0.15 -7.34
CA TYR A 180 18.87 -0.97 -7.20
C TYR A 180 19.12 -1.65 -8.55
N ARG A 181 18.04 -1.92 -9.29
CA ARG A 181 18.11 -2.49 -10.63
C ARG A 181 18.92 -1.62 -11.58
N GLU A 182 18.66 -0.31 -11.64
CA GLU A 182 19.38 0.61 -12.52
C GLU A 182 20.89 0.60 -12.20
N SER A 183 21.24 0.55 -10.92
CA SER A 183 22.63 0.39 -10.49
C SER A 183 23.26 -0.93 -10.99
N VAL A 184 22.52 -2.04 -10.96
CA VAL A 184 22.98 -3.33 -11.50
C VAL A 184 23.13 -3.27 -13.01
N ASP A 185 22.10 -2.80 -13.72
CA ASP A 185 22.10 -2.70 -15.18
C ASP A 185 23.28 -1.84 -15.68
N ASN A 186 23.57 -0.72 -14.99
CA ASN A 186 24.72 0.14 -15.28
C ASN A 186 26.07 -0.56 -15.03
N ALA A 187 26.23 -1.26 -13.89
CA ALA A 187 27.46 -2.00 -13.60
C ALA A 187 27.74 -3.10 -14.65
N PHE A 188 26.69 -3.79 -15.12
CA PHE A 188 26.82 -4.80 -16.16
C PHE A 188 27.06 -4.23 -17.55
N SER A 189 26.65 -2.98 -17.83
CA SER A 189 26.91 -2.33 -19.12
C SER A 189 28.41 -2.23 -19.43
N GLU A 190 29.24 -2.08 -18.39
CA GLU A 190 30.70 -2.02 -18.49
C GLU A 190 31.36 -3.40 -18.54
N LEU A 191 30.74 -4.40 -17.89
CA LEU A 191 31.28 -5.76 -17.80
C LEU A 191 30.93 -6.61 -19.02
N SER A 192 29.66 -6.56 -19.46
CA SER A 192 29.13 -7.45 -20.49
C SER A 192 27.84 -6.98 -21.17
N LYS A 193 27.94 -6.77 -22.48
CA LYS A 193 26.78 -6.54 -23.34
C LYS A 193 25.86 -7.77 -23.42
N GLU A 194 26.42 -8.98 -23.32
CA GLU A 194 25.62 -10.22 -23.38
C GLU A 194 24.77 -10.38 -22.12
N ALA A 195 25.32 -10.06 -20.94
CA ALA A 195 24.58 -10.06 -19.68
C ALA A 195 23.42 -9.06 -19.70
N LEU A 196 23.64 -7.85 -20.24
CA LEU A 196 22.62 -6.80 -20.33
C LEU A 196 21.45 -7.21 -21.24
N ILE A 197 21.73 -7.85 -22.39
CA ILE A 197 20.68 -8.38 -23.28
C ILE A 197 19.84 -9.46 -22.58
N LYS A 198 20.47 -10.31 -21.76
CA LYS A 198 19.77 -11.35 -20.99
C LYS A 198 18.90 -10.77 -19.87
N LEU A 199 19.37 -9.73 -19.20
CA LEU A 199 18.59 -8.98 -18.21
C LEU A 199 17.30 -8.42 -18.83
N GLN A 200 17.40 -7.76 -19.99
CA GLN A 200 16.23 -7.26 -20.72
C GLN A 200 15.28 -8.39 -21.18
N ALA A 201 15.84 -9.53 -21.60
CA ALA A 201 15.06 -10.68 -22.06
C ALA A 201 14.27 -11.37 -20.92
N ILE A 202 14.71 -11.26 -19.66
CA ILE A 202 14.00 -11.78 -18.49
C ILE A 202 12.68 -11.03 -18.30
N GLU A 203 12.70 -9.71 -18.49
CA GLU A 203 11.54 -8.85 -18.24
C GLU A 203 10.38 -9.09 -19.20
N GLY A 204 10.69 -9.21 -20.49
CA GLY A 204 9.67 -9.41 -21.53
C GLY A 204 8.87 -10.71 -21.33
N LYS A 205 9.41 -11.67 -20.57
CA LYS A 205 8.81 -12.99 -20.35
C LYS A 205 7.79 -13.01 -19.21
N LEU A 206 7.91 -12.13 -18.21
CA LEU A 206 6.99 -12.04 -17.07
C LEU A 206 5.58 -11.53 -17.45
N SER A 207 5.49 -10.69 -18.47
CA SER A 207 4.26 -9.99 -18.89
C SER A 207 3.23 -10.88 -19.62
N SER A 208 3.59 -12.11 -19.94
CA SER A 208 2.84 -12.98 -20.87
C SER A 208 1.78 -13.87 -20.23
N GLY A 209 1.78 -14.02 -18.89
CA GLY A 209 0.82 -14.87 -18.17
C GLY A 209 0.94 -16.39 -18.42
N ASN A 210 2.00 -16.84 -19.10
CA ASN A 210 2.20 -18.24 -19.49
C ASN A 210 3.28 -18.93 -18.62
N SER A 211 2.95 -20.10 -18.07
CA SER A 211 3.86 -20.96 -17.27
C SER A 211 5.14 -21.33 -18.03
N GLU A 212 5.06 -21.50 -19.35
CA GLU A 212 6.23 -21.76 -20.19
C GLU A 212 7.19 -20.56 -20.26
N MET A 213 6.64 -19.34 -20.28
CA MET A 213 7.44 -18.11 -20.29
C MET A 213 8.11 -17.87 -18.93
N TYR A 214 7.46 -18.22 -17.82
CA TYR A 214 8.09 -18.25 -16.50
C TYR A 214 9.27 -19.21 -16.48
N SER A 215 9.09 -20.39 -17.05
CA SER A 215 10.15 -21.38 -17.13
C SER A 215 11.35 -20.91 -17.95
N GLN A 216 11.08 -20.22 -19.07
CA GLN A 216 12.12 -19.58 -19.86
C GLN A 216 12.80 -18.41 -19.15
N ALA A 217 12.10 -17.67 -18.27
CA ALA A 217 12.70 -16.61 -17.47
C ALA A 217 13.73 -17.17 -16.47
N LEU A 218 13.40 -18.27 -15.78
CA LEU A 218 14.33 -18.99 -14.90
C LEU A 218 15.57 -19.47 -15.65
N THR A 219 15.39 -20.06 -16.83
CA THR A 219 16.50 -20.50 -17.69
C THR A 219 17.39 -19.31 -18.09
N THR A 220 16.80 -18.15 -18.34
CA THR A 220 17.55 -16.94 -18.71
C THR A 220 18.34 -16.39 -17.52
N CYS A 221 17.78 -16.41 -16.30
CA CYS A 221 18.49 -16.06 -15.07
C CYS A 221 19.72 -16.94 -14.83
N ARG A 222 19.60 -18.26 -15.04
CA ARG A 222 20.74 -19.18 -14.96
C ARG A 222 21.83 -18.85 -15.97
N ARG A 223 21.46 -18.67 -17.24
CA ARG A 223 22.42 -18.35 -18.32
C ARG A 223 23.09 -17.00 -18.12
N LEU A 224 22.44 -16.09 -17.39
CA LEU A 224 23.02 -14.83 -16.97
C LEU A 224 24.15 -15.07 -15.96
N PHE A 225 23.91 -15.85 -14.89
CA PHE A 225 24.96 -16.24 -13.95
C PHE A 225 26.12 -16.98 -14.59
N GLU A 226 25.86 -17.88 -15.54
CA GLU A 226 26.90 -18.61 -16.29
C GLU A 226 27.83 -17.65 -17.05
N CYS A 227 27.27 -16.66 -17.74
CA CYS A 227 28.05 -15.63 -18.44
C CYS A 227 28.82 -14.74 -17.47
N THR A 228 28.15 -14.20 -16.46
CA THR A 228 28.77 -13.36 -15.44
C THR A 228 29.92 -14.08 -14.74
N ALA A 229 29.73 -15.34 -14.35
CA ALA A 229 30.79 -16.16 -13.74
C ALA A 229 31.99 -16.29 -14.65
N THR A 230 31.76 -16.56 -15.94
CA THR A 230 32.83 -16.75 -16.92
C THR A 230 33.63 -15.47 -17.14
N GLU A 231 32.96 -14.33 -17.31
CA GLU A 231 33.62 -13.04 -17.54
C GLU A 231 34.39 -12.55 -16.31
N LEU A 232 33.79 -12.66 -15.12
CA LEU A 232 34.47 -12.33 -13.88
C LEU A 232 35.68 -13.23 -13.63
N PHE A 233 35.54 -14.52 -13.93
CA PHE A 233 36.64 -15.47 -13.81
C PHE A 233 37.79 -15.09 -14.73
N LEU A 234 37.51 -14.79 -16.01
CA LEU A 234 38.53 -14.32 -16.96
C LEU A 234 39.20 -13.00 -16.50
N LYS A 235 38.43 -12.07 -15.94
CA LYS A 235 38.93 -10.78 -15.44
C LYS A 235 39.86 -10.94 -14.23
N HIS A 236 39.50 -11.78 -13.27
CA HIS A 236 40.25 -11.94 -12.02
C HIS A 236 41.31 -13.05 -12.05
N PHE A 237 41.21 -13.97 -13.02
CA PHE A 237 42.15 -15.07 -13.24
C PHE A 237 42.64 -15.14 -14.71
N PRO A 238 43.28 -14.09 -15.26
CA PRO A 238 43.59 -13.99 -16.69
C PRO A 238 44.59 -15.04 -17.22
N ASN A 239 45.32 -15.75 -16.35
CA ASN A 239 46.34 -16.76 -16.72
C ASN A 239 46.18 -18.07 -15.94
N HIS A 240 44.94 -18.55 -15.77
CA HIS A 240 44.70 -19.78 -15.04
C HIS A 240 44.99 -21.03 -15.89
N GLU A 241 46.03 -21.78 -15.55
CA GLU A 241 46.41 -23.04 -16.20
C GLU A 241 46.01 -24.31 -15.43
N GLN A 242 45.65 -24.16 -14.15
CA GLN A 242 45.26 -25.30 -13.31
C GLN A 242 43.82 -25.72 -13.64
N LYS A 243 43.43 -26.97 -13.31
CA LYS A 243 42.04 -27.42 -13.46
C LYS A 243 41.24 -27.28 -12.17
N THR A 244 41.94 -27.17 -11.04
CA THR A 244 41.34 -27.13 -9.72
C THR A 244 41.75 -25.86 -8.98
N TYR A 245 40.84 -25.36 -8.15
CA TYR A 245 41.07 -24.27 -7.21
C TYR A 245 40.92 -24.80 -5.79
N LYS A 246 41.89 -24.50 -4.93
CA LYS A 246 41.80 -24.83 -3.52
C LYS A 246 41.15 -23.68 -2.78
N THR A 247 39.92 -23.90 -2.34
CA THR A 247 39.16 -22.93 -1.53
C THR A 247 39.86 -22.65 -0.20
N LYS A 248 39.56 -21.51 0.43
CA LYS A 248 40.05 -21.17 1.79
C LYS A 248 39.63 -22.19 2.84
N SER A 249 38.54 -22.92 2.60
CA SER A 249 38.08 -24.04 3.45
C SER A 249 38.93 -25.32 3.33
N GLY A 250 39.90 -25.34 2.40
CA GLY A 250 40.76 -26.49 2.12
C GLY A 250 40.18 -27.48 1.11
N LYS A 251 38.94 -27.28 0.65
CA LYS A 251 38.29 -28.09 -0.38
C LYS A 251 38.84 -27.74 -1.76
N GLU A 252 39.25 -28.74 -2.54
CA GLU A 252 39.57 -28.57 -3.96
C GLU A 252 38.29 -28.65 -4.79
N ILE A 253 38.06 -27.63 -5.61
CA ILE A 253 36.93 -27.53 -6.54
C ILE A 253 37.46 -27.54 -7.97
N ASP A 254 36.79 -28.26 -8.86
CA ASP A 254 37.09 -28.25 -10.30
C ASP A 254 36.52 -26.97 -10.94
N ILE A 255 37.38 -26.16 -11.51
CA ILE A 255 37.02 -24.91 -12.20
C ILE A 255 37.24 -24.99 -13.71
N SER A 256 37.52 -26.19 -14.23
CA SER A 256 37.61 -26.46 -15.65
C SER A 256 36.22 -26.55 -16.32
N GLY A 257 36.18 -26.44 -17.65
CA GLY A 257 34.94 -26.61 -18.43
C GLY A 257 33.80 -25.64 -18.04
N ASP A 258 32.58 -26.16 -17.94
CA ASP A 258 31.33 -25.40 -17.69
C ASP A 258 30.95 -25.32 -16.20
N HIS A 259 31.90 -25.50 -15.27
CA HIS A 259 31.64 -25.43 -13.83
C HIS A 259 31.48 -23.99 -13.32
N TYR A 260 30.49 -23.26 -13.83
CA TYR A 260 30.26 -21.84 -13.55
C TYR A 260 30.06 -21.54 -12.05
N LYS A 261 29.41 -22.44 -11.29
CA LYS A 261 29.27 -22.32 -9.82
C LYS A 261 30.62 -22.29 -9.11
N ASN A 262 31.52 -23.19 -9.50
CA ASN A 262 32.85 -23.30 -8.91
C ASN A 262 33.72 -22.10 -9.32
N LYS A 263 33.61 -21.66 -10.58
CA LYS A 263 34.28 -20.43 -11.06
C LYS A 263 33.81 -19.20 -10.29
N LEU A 264 32.49 -19.05 -10.11
CA LEU A 264 31.91 -17.94 -9.36
C LEU A 264 32.33 -18.00 -7.89
N SER A 265 32.36 -19.18 -7.27
CA SER A 265 32.86 -19.37 -5.90
C SER A 265 34.33 -18.95 -5.75
N ALA A 266 35.20 -19.33 -6.69
CA ALA A 266 36.60 -18.94 -6.69
C ALA A 266 36.79 -17.42 -6.88
N VAL A 267 35.97 -16.80 -7.74
CA VAL A 267 35.92 -15.34 -7.93
C VAL A 267 35.48 -14.64 -6.66
N ILE A 268 34.40 -15.09 -6.02
CA ILE A 268 33.88 -14.50 -4.79
C ILE A 268 34.93 -14.58 -3.69
N GLU A 269 35.56 -15.75 -3.48
CA GLU A 269 36.64 -15.88 -2.49
C GLU A 269 37.80 -14.91 -2.75
N LYS A 270 38.11 -14.65 -4.02
CA LYS A 270 39.16 -13.70 -4.44
C LYS A 270 38.75 -12.23 -4.21
N LEU A 271 37.48 -11.91 -4.39
CA LEU A 271 36.91 -10.58 -4.15
C LEU A 271 36.72 -10.29 -2.65
N GLU A 272 36.35 -11.30 -1.86
CA GLU A 272 36.21 -11.21 -0.39
C GLU A 272 37.53 -10.88 0.33
N ASP A 273 38.69 -11.20 -0.26
CA ASP A 273 39.98 -10.78 0.29
C ASP A 273 40.19 -9.26 0.23
N LYS A 274 39.39 -8.54 -0.57
CA LYS A 274 39.46 -7.10 -0.77
C LYS A 274 38.34 -6.32 -0.09
N SER A 275 37.23 -6.96 0.31
CA SER A 275 36.05 -6.27 0.84
C SER A 275 35.78 -6.55 2.34
N THR A 276 35.05 -5.64 3.00
CA THR A 276 34.69 -5.73 4.42
C THR A 276 33.44 -6.60 4.68
N SER A 277 32.68 -7.00 3.64
CA SER A 277 31.39 -7.73 3.69
C SER A 277 31.52 -9.27 3.55
N LYS A 278 32.46 -9.85 4.30
CA LYS A 278 33.18 -11.13 4.08
C LYS A 278 32.43 -12.49 4.06
N SER A 279 31.10 -12.59 4.18
CA SER A 279 30.48 -13.94 4.22
C SER A 279 29.01 -14.06 3.81
N LEU A 280 28.27 -12.95 3.80
CA LEU A 280 26.84 -12.97 3.49
C LEU A 280 26.60 -13.16 1.98
N VAL A 281 27.42 -12.51 1.15
CA VAL A 281 27.28 -12.51 -0.31
C VAL A 281 27.57 -13.88 -0.90
N GLY A 282 28.69 -14.52 -0.53
CA GLY A 282 29.03 -15.86 -1.01
C GLY A 282 27.99 -16.92 -0.63
N SER A 283 27.47 -16.87 0.60
CA SER A 283 26.42 -17.79 1.07
C SER A 283 25.10 -17.59 0.33
N ASN A 284 24.69 -16.34 0.08
CA ASN A 284 23.48 -16.01 -0.67
C ASN A 284 23.57 -16.46 -2.13
N ILE A 285 24.73 -16.32 -2.76
CA ILE A 285 24.95 -16.71 -4.15
C ILE A 285 24.91 -18.23 -4.31
N VAL A 286 25.59 -18.99 -3.45
CA VAL A 286 25.54 -20.46 -3.48
C VAL A 286 24.12 -20.95 -3.23
N TYR A 287 23.43 -20.39 -2.23
CA TYR A 287 22.03 -20.70 -1.96
C TYR A 287 21.12 -20.41 -3.16
N LEU A 288 21.29 -19.25 -3.81
CA LEU A 288 20.53 -18.87 -5.00
C LEU A 288 20.80 -19.82 -6.16
N LEU A 289 22.06 -20.16 -6.41
CA LEU A 289 22.46 -21.08 -7.47
C LEU A 289 21.93 -22.51 -7.23
N ASP A 290 21.92 -22.96 -5.99
CA ASP A 290 21.33 -24.24 -5.62
C ASP A 290 19.80 -24.20 -5.69
N TRP A 291 19.18 -23.07 -5.36
CA TRP A 291 17.74 -22.88 -5.51
C TRP A 291 17.29 -22.82 -6.98
N ILE A 292 18.05 -22.15 -7.85
CA ILE A 292 17.84 -22.13 -9.30
C ILE A 292 17.99 -23.55 -9.88
N ASP A 293 18.99 -24.31 -9.44
CA ASP A 293 19.16 -25.69 -9.90
C ASP A 293 18.04 -26.61 -9.41
N ASN A 294 17.61 -26.47 -8.16
CA ASN A 294 16.45 -27.21 -7.64
C ASN A 294 15.16 -26.89 -8.43
N LEU A 295 14.97 -25.64 -8.84
CA LEU A 295 13.83 -25.25 -9.69
C LEU A 295 13.92 -25.81 -11.11
N ASN A 296 15.11 -25.85 -11.70
CA ASN A 296 15.32 -26.48 -13.00
C ASN A 296 15.13 -28.01 -12.92
N ASP A 297 15.60 -28.64 -11.86
CA ASP A 297 15.39 -30.07 -11.62
C ASP A 297 13.90 -30.40 -11.44
N LEU A 298 13.13 -29.49 -10.83
CA LEU A 298 11.67 -29.59 -10.73
C LEU A 298 10.98 -29.47 -12.09
N GLN A 299 11.44 -28.57 -12.97
CA GLN A 299 10.95 -28.50 -14.36
C GLN A 299 11.31 -29.74 -15.19
N CYS A 300 12.50 -30.30 -14.98
CA CYS A 300 12.98 -31.45 -15.74
C CYS A 300 12.38 -32.78 -15.25
N LYS A 301 11.90 -32.88 -14.00
CA LYS A 301 11.22 -34.06 -13.45
C LYS A 301 9.69 -34.00 -13.64
N GLY A 302 9.27 -33.96 -14.90
CA GLY A 302 7.96 -34.43 -15.37
C GLY A 302 6.70 -33.67 -14.90
N VAL A 303 6.15 -32.84 -15.80
CA VAL A 303 4.71 -32.58 -16.09
C VAL A 303 3.73 -32.27 -14.93
N HIS A 304 4.15 -32.16 -13.66
CA HIS A 304 3.23 -31.94 -12.54
C HIS A 304 3.60 -30.81 -11.56
N SER A 305 4.73 -30.10 -11.75
CA SER A 305 4.99 -28.85 -11.05
C SER A 305 5.06 -27.69 -12.05
N GLU A 306 3.92 -27.04 -12.30
CA GLU A 306 3.90 -25.78 -13.03
C GLU A 306 4.65 -24.71 -12.22
N VAL A 307 5.62 -24.04 -12.85
CA VAL A 307 6.30 -22.90 -12.22
C VAL A 307 5.30 -21.77 -12.10
N THR A 308 5.08 -21.31 -10.87
CA THR A 308 4.13 -20.24 -10.63
C THR A 308 4.75 -18.88 -10.96
N LYS A 309 3.90 -17.88 -11.20
CA LYS A 309 4.34 -16.48 -11.35
C LYS A 309 5.17 -16.03 -10.14
N SER A 310 4.79 -16.45 -8.93
CA SER A 310 5.48 -16.09 -7.69
C SER A 310 6.90 -16.67 -7.64
N ASP A 311 7.10 -17.90 -8.12
CA ASP A 311 8.42 -18.52 -8.20
C ASP A 311 9.33 -17.75 -9.18
N ALA A 312 8.78 -17.35 -10.33
CA ALA A 312 9.50 -16.55 -11.31
C ALA A 312 9.86 -15.15 -10.81
N GLU A 313 8.91 -14.45 -10.18
CA GLU A 313 9.16 -13.14 -9.57
C GLU A 313 10.25 -13.23 -8.49
N ARG A 314 10.18 -14.24 -7.61
CA ARG A 314 11.19 -14.46 -6.58
C ARG A 314 12.58 -14.75 -7.15
N CYS A 315 12.66 -15.55 -8.22
CA CYS A 315 13.92 -15.85 -8.89
C CYS A 315 14.58 -14.61 -9.47
N ILE A 316 13.79 -13.75 -10.10
CA ILE A 316 14.30 -12.53 -10.74
C ILE A 316 14.77 -11.53 -9.69
N LEU A 317 13.99 -11.29 -8.64
CA LEU A 317 14.38 -10.43 -7.52
C LEU A 317 15.71 -10.90 -6.90
N GLN A 318 15.82 -12.20 -6.63
CA GLN A 318 17.05 -12.79 -6.07
C GLN A 318 18.23 -12.66 -7.04
N THR A 319 17.99 -12.86 -8.34
CA THR A 319 19.03 -12.71 -9.38
C THR A 319 19.60 -11.30 -9.37
N TYR A 320 18.73 -10.27 -9.39
CA TYR A 320 19.16 -8.88 -9.30
C TYR A 320 19.93 -8.60 -8.00
N MET A 321 19.42 -9.05 -6.85
CA MET A 321 20.08 -8.89 -5.55
C MET A 321 21.51 -9.46 -5.58
N CYS A 322 21.68 -10.71 -5.99
CA CYS A 322 23.00 -11.33 -6.04
C CYS A 322 23.94 -10.69 -7.06
N LEU A 323 23.45 -10.31 -8.24
CA LEU A 323 24.29 -9.65 -9.24
C LEU A 323 24.77 -8.29 -8.74
N GLY A 324 23.92 -7.51 -8.08
CA GLY A 324 24.33 -6.24 -7.48
C GLY A 324 25.31 -6.41 -6.32
N ASP A 325 25.15 -7.44 -5.49
CA ASP A 325 26.13 -7.76 -4.45
C ASP A 325 27.51 -8.07 -5.06
N ILE A 326 27.57 -8.88 -6.13
CA ILE A 326 28.84 -9.22 -6.81
C ILE A 326 29.49 -7.97 -7.42
N MET A 327 28.70 -7.10 -8.05
CA MET A 327 29.22 -5.87 -8.66
C MET A 327 29.74 -4.89 -7.61
N THR A 328 29.09 -4.81 -6.45
CA THR A 328 29.54 -3.95 -5.34
C THR A 328 30.88 -4.44 -4.75
N MET A 329 31.25 -5.70 -4.97
CA MET A 329 32.52 -6.27 -4.49
C MET A 329 33.69 -6.14 -5.47
N GLN A 330 33.45 -5.70 -6.72
CA GLN A 330 34.52 -5.52 -7.72
C GLN A 330 35.43 -4.33 -7.40
#